data_AF-Q1KUV2-F1
#
_entry.id   AF-Q1KUV2-F1
#
_cell.length_a   1.000
_cell.length_b   1.000
_cell.length_c   1.000
_cell.angle_alpha   90.00
_cell.angle_beta   90.00
_cell.angle_gamma   90.00
#
_symmetry.space_group_name_H-M   'P 1'
#
loop_
_entity.id
_entity.type
_entity.pdbx_description
1 polymer ?
#
loop_
_entity_poly.entity_id
_entity_poly.type
_entity_poly.pdbx_seq_one_letter_code
_entity_poly.pdbx_strand_id
1 'polypeptide(L)'
;MAPALNLPGGDAENDELRRLLVANMDDAAARRRTREAFKDIQLSLDHILFKTPSDGIKTKESYEVNSRGVEIFSKSWLPEDSCPKAVVCFCHGYGDTCTFFFEGIARKLALSGYGVFAMDYPGFGLSEGLHGYISSFDLLVEDVIEHYSNVK
;
A
#
# COMPACT_ATOMS: atom_id res chain seq x y z
N MET A 1 -2.62 34.32 2.13
CA MET A 1 -2.66 33.47 0.93
C MET A 1 -1.28 32.83 0.78
N ALA A 2 -1.19 31.50 0.81
CA ALA A 2 0.05 30.82 0.45
C ALA A 2 0.35 31.11 -1.03
N PRO A 3 1.63 31.36 -1.41
CA PRO A 3 1.98 31.63 -2.80
C PRO A 3 1.69 30.41 -3.68
N ALA A 4 1.28 30.66 -4.93
CA ALA A 4 1.08 29.60 -5.91
C ALA A 4 2.41 28.89 -6.16
N LEU A 5 2.49 27.59 -5.85
CA LEU A 5 3.60 26.76 -6.28
C LEU A 5 3.52 26.59 -7.80
N ASN A 6 4.57 27.02 -8.50
CA ASN A 6 4.77 26.65 -9.90
C ASN A 6 5.29 25.21 -9.95
N LEU A 7 4.38 24.27 -10.18
CA LEU A 7 4.73 22.86 -10.37
C LEU A 7 5.15 22.62 -11.84
N PRO A 8 6.17 21.81 -12.09
CA PRO A 8 6.53 21.39 -13.45
C PRO A 8 5.45 20.47 -14.03
N GLY A 9 5.08 20.65 -15.31
CA GLY A 9 4.06 19.85 -16.00
C GLY A 9 3.16 20.68 -16.92
N GLY A 10 2.34 20.02 -17.75
CA GLY A 10 1.30 20.69 -18.55
C GLY A 10 0.12 21.18 -17.69
N ASP A 11 -0.74 22.06 -18.22
CA ASP A 11 -1.83 22.70 -17.44
C ASP A 11 -2.74 21.68 -16.72
N ALA A 12 -3.04 20.55 -17.37
CA ALA A 12 -3.87 19.49 -16.78
C ALA A 12 -3.18 18.71 -15.65
N GLU A 13 -1.88 18.39 -15.79
CA GLU A 13 -1.09 17.75 -14.74
C GLU A 13 -0.94 18.70 -13.53
N ASN A 14 -0.72 19.98 -13.81
CA ASN A 14 -0.61 21.01 -12.78
C ASN A 14 -1.92 21.17 -11.99
N ASP A 15 -3.07 21.09 -12.68
CA ASP A 15 -4.39 21.10 -12.04
C ASP A 15 -4.66 19.84 -11.19
N GLU A 16 -4.24 18.66 -11.63
CA GLU A 16 -4.34 17.43 -10.83
C GLU A 16 -3.47 17.52 -9.57
N LEU A 17 -2.21 17.93 -9.70
CA LEU A 17 -1.31 18.10 -8.57
C LEU A 17 -1.83 19.14 -7.57
N ARG A 18 -2.44 20.24 -8.05
CA ARG A 18 -3.09 21.23 -7.17
C ARG A 18 -4.26 20.65 -6.41
N ARG A 19 -5.08 19.79 -7.03
CA ARG A 19 -6.18 19.09 -6.36
C ARG A 19 -5.66 18.14 -5.27
N LEU A 20 -4.57 17.43 -5.55
CA LEU A 20 -3.93 16.54 -4.58
C LEU A 20 -3.32 17.32 -3.40
N LEU A 21 -2.72 18.48 -3.66
CA LEU A 21 -2.10 19.32 -2.63
C LEU A 21 -3.09 19.78 -1.53
N VAL A 22 -4.36 19.97 -1.89
CA VAL A 22 -5.41 20.41 -0.96
C VAL A 22 -6.37 19.29 -0.56
N ALA A 23 -6.09 18.05 -0.97
CA ALA A 23 -6.94 16.91 -0.64
C ALA A 23 -6.85 16.60 0.85
N ASN A 24 -7.98 16.23 1.45
CA ASN A 24 -8.01 15.77 2.83
C ASN A 24 -7.48 14.34 2.92
N MET A 25 -6.23 14.17 3.36
CA MET A 25 -5.58 12.85 3.48
C MET A 25 -6.13 11.98 4.62
N ASP A 26 -7.05 12.50 5.43
CA ASP A 26 -7.83 11.69 6.37
C ASP A 26 -8.76 10.71 5.64
N ASP A 27 -9.18 11.06 4.42
CA ASP A 27 -10.06 10.26 3.59
C ASP A 27 -9.28 9.20 2.79
N ALA A 28 -9.76 7.96 2.81
CA ALA A 28 -9.13 6.85 2.10
C ALA A 28 -9.13 7.06 0.57
N ALA A 29 -10.20 7.62 0.00
CA ALA A 29 -10.25 7.87 -1.44
C ALA A 29 -9.23 8.94 -1.86
N ALA A 30 -8.99 9.96 -1.04
CA ALA A 30 -7.91 10.92 -1.25
C ALA A 30 -6.51 10.25 -1.20
N ARG A 31 -6.26 9.39 -0.20
CA ARG A 31 -5.01 8.61 -0.11
C ARG A 31 -4.78 7.75 -1.34
N ARG A 32 -5.82 7.03 -1.81
CA ARG A 32 -5.77 6.18 -3.02
C ARG A 32 -5.49 6.97 -4.29
N ARG A 33 -6.17 8.11 -4.50
CA ARG A 33 -5.89 8.99 -5.65
C ARG A 33 -4.46 9.51 -5.63
N THR A 34 -3.97 9.91 -4.46
CA THR A 34 -2.59 10.37 -4.30
C THR A 34 -1.60 9.25 -4.62
N ARG A 35 -1.79 8.05 -4.06
CA ARG A 35 -0.96 6.88 -4.40
C ARG A 35 -0.93 6.64 -5.90
N GLU A 36 -2.08 6.69 -6.57
CA GLU A 36 -2.15 6.43 -8.01
C GLU A 36 -1.40 7.47 -8.84
N ALA A 37 -1.57 8.76 -8.51
CA ALA A 37 -0.89 9.85 -9.22
C ALA A 37 0.64 9.83 -9.05
N PHE A 38 1.14 9.30 -7.92
CA PHE A 38 2.58 9.28 -7.62
C PHE A 38 3.24 7.91 -7.80
N LYS A 39 2.51 6.86 -8.18
CA LYS A 39 3.05 5.48 -8.24
C LYS A 39 4.25 5.35 -9.16
N ASP A 40 4.23 5.99 -10.33
CA ASP A 40 5.29 5.88 -11.33
C ASP A 40 6.53 6.66 -10.89
N ILE A 41 6.32 7.83 -10.25
CA ILE A 41 7.39 8.60 -9.63
C ILE A 41 8.05 7.77 -8.53
N GLN A 42 7.27 7.17 -7.63
CA GLN A 42 7.78 6.28 -6.59
C GLN A 42 8.61 5.13 -7.17
N LEU A 43 8.10 4.41 -8.17
CA LEU A 43 8.79 3.28 -8.78
C LEU A 43 10.02 3.71 -9.60
N SER A 44 10.09 4.97 -10.03
CA SER A 44 11.24 5.52 -10.75
C SER A 44 12.43 5.86 -9.84
N LEU A 45 12.20 6.04 -8.54
CA LEU A 45 13.21 6.44 -7.55
C LEU A 45 14.44 5.53 -7.62
N ASP A 46 15.63 6.14 -7.63
CA ASP A 46 16.90 5.42 -7.66
C ASP A 46 17.27 4.89 -6.27
N HIS A 47 16.56 3.82 -5.87
CA HIS A 47 16.77 3.14 -4.60
C HIS A 47 16.62 1.64 -4.79
N ILE A 48 17.43 0.85 -4.07
CA ILE A 48 17.45 -0.61 -4.19
C ILE A 48 16.06 -1.26 -3.99
N LEU A 49 15.23 -0.68 -3.13
CA LEU A 49 13.87 -1.16 -2.87
C LEU A 49 12.89 -0.88 -4.03
N PHE A 50 13.16 0.10 -4.90
CA PHE A 50 12.31 0.39 -6.05
C PHE A 50 12.86 -0.18 -7.36
N LYS A 51 14.18 -0.43 -7.43
CA LYS A 51 14.85 -1.09 -8.56
C LYS A 51 14.82 -2.61 -8.50
N THR A 52 14.29 -3.20 -7.42
CA THR A 52 14.16 -4.66 -7.34
C THR A 52 13.22 -5.16 -8.46
N PRO A 53 13.67 -6.12 -9.31
CA PRO A 53 12.88 -6.62 -10.43
C PRO A 53 11.51 -7.15 -9.99
N SER A 54 10.53 -7.02 -10.89
CA SER A 54 9.19 -7.63 -10.73
C SER A 54 9.00 -8.89 -11.58
N ASP A 55 9.92 -9.20 -12.49
CA ASP A 55 9.82 -10.36 -13.36
C ASP A 55 9.85 -11.66 -12.55
N GLY A 56 8.96 -12.61 -12.88
CA GLY A 56 8.80 -13.86 -12.14
C GLY A 56 8.03 -13.72 -10.82
N ILE A 57 7.36 -12.58 -10.60
CA ILE A 57 6.53 -12.32 -9.41
C ILE A 57 5.10 -11.98 -9.85
N LYS A 58 4.14 -12.80 -9.44
CA LYS A 58 2.73 -12.49 -9.53
C LYS A 58 2.32 -11.58 -8.38
N THR A 59 1.97 -10.34 -8.70
CA THR A 59 1.48 -9.36 -7.73
C THR A 59 -0.04 -9.22 -7.84
N LYS A 60 -0.74 -9.16 -6.70
CA LYS A 60 -2.19 -8.90 -6.64
C LYS A 60 -2.49 -7.89 -5.54
N GLU A 61 -3.27 -6.87 -5.88
CA GLU A 61 -3.88 -5.91 -4.94
C GLU A 61 -5.38 -6.24 -4.81
N SER A 62 -5.94 -6.12 -3.60
CA SER A 62 -7.38 -6.25 -3.37
C SER A 62 -7.89 -5.29 -2.30
N TYR A 63 -9.18 -4.99 -2.39
CA TYR A 63 -9.94 -4.28 -1.37
C TYR A 63 -11.07 -5.21 -0.92
N GLU A 64 -11.10 -5.53 0.37
CA GLU A 64 -12.04 -6.48 0.94
C GLU A 64 -12.60 -5.91 2.24
N VAL A 65 -13.92 -6.01 2.42
CA VAL A 65 -14.58 -5.54 3.65
C VAL A 65 -14.44 -6.60 4.74
N ASN A 66 -13.85 -6.22 5.88
CA ASN A 66 -13.70 -7.13 7.03
C ASN A 66 -15.03 -7.34 7.78
N SER A 67 -15.01 -8.22 8.78
CA SER A 67 -16.15 -8.55 9.63
C SER A 67 -16.78 -7.34 10.35
N ARG A 68 -16.04 -6.25 10.51
CA ARG A 68 -16.51 -5.00 11.13
C ARG A 68 -17.05 -3.97 10.14
N GLY A 69 -17.07 -4.29 8.84
CA GLY A 69 -17.58 -3.39 7.81
C GLY A 69 -16.58 -2.32 7.34
N VAL A 70 -15.28 -2.52 7.55
CA VAL A 70 -14.22 -1.62 7.09
C VAL A 70 -13.56 -2.21 5.85
N GLU A 71 -13.43 -1.44 4.78
CA GLU A 71 -12.71 -1.88 3.57
C GLU A 71 -11.19 -1.84 3.79
N ILE A 72 -10.56 -3.01 3.72
CA ILE A 72 -9.14 -3.23 3.92
C ILE A 72 -8.45 -3.41 2.58
N PHE A 73 -7.40 -2.63 2.36
CA PHE A 73 -6.46 -2.87 1.28
C PHE A 73 -5.47 -3.96 1.68
N SER A 74 -5.21 -4.87 0.74
CA SER A 74 -4.14 -5.84 0.87
C SER A 74 -3.39 -6.04 -0.43
N LYS A 75 -2.16 -6.54 -0.31
CA LYS A 75 -1.29 -6.83 -1.42
C LYS A 75 -0.53 -8.13 -1.20
N SER A 76 -0.37 -8.90 -2.27
CA SER A 76 0.39 -10.14 -2.27
C SER A 76 1.40 -10.18 -3.40
N TRP A 77 2.51 -10.89 -3.15
CA TRP A 77 3.60 -11.14 -4.08
C TRP A 77 3.93 -12.63 -4.02
N LEU A 78 3.71 -13.34 -5.12
CA LEU A 78 3.90 -14.78 -5.21
C LEU A 78 4.93 -15.10 -6.30
N PRO A 79 5.78 -16.12 -6.13
CA PRO A 79 6.60 -16.64 -7.23
C PRO A 79 5.70 -17.10 -8.37
N GLU A 80 6.00 -16.73 -9.62
CA GLU A 80 5.14 -17.03 -10.77
C GLU A 80 5.22 -18.51 -11.19
N ASP A 81 6.44 -19.06 -11.22
CA ASP A 81 6.71 -20.40 -11.77
C ASP A 81 6.87 -21.50 -10.71
N SER A 82 6.57 -21.22 -9.44
CA SER A 82 6.77 -22.21 -8.36
C SER A 82 5.82 -22.02 -7.18
N CYS A 83 5.58 -23.12 -6.46
CA CYS A 83 4.89 -23.04 -5.18
C CYS A 83 5.76 -22.31 -4.14
N PRO A 84 5.17 -21.42 -3.32
CA PRO A 84 5.88 -20.80 -2.20
C PRO A 84 6.52 -21.83 -1.25
N LYS A 85 7.77 -21.58 -0.85
CA LYS A 85 8.50 -22.36 0.18
C LYS A 85 7.88 -22.20 1.56
N ALA A 86 7.40 -20.99 1.84
CA ALA A 86 6.66 -20.59 3.03
C ALA A 86 5.94 -19.28 2.74
N VAL A 87 5.04 -18.91 3.66
CA VAL A 87 4.31 -17.64 3.63
C VAL A 87 4.90 -16.65 4.63
N VAL A 88 4.99 -15.39 4.24
CA VAL A 88 5.39 -14.26 5.08
C VAL A 88 4.23 -13.28 5.17
N CYS A 89 3.69 -13.11 6.36
CA CYS A 89 2.64 -12.13 6.67
C CYS A 89 3.29 -10.88 7.28
N PHE A 90 3.16 -9.74 6.61
CA PHE A 90 3.80 -8.49 7.01
C PHE A 90 2.85 -7.53 7.72
N CYS A 91 3.13 -7.29 8.99
CA CYS A 91 2.48 -6.28 9.81
C CYS A 91 3.32 -4.99 9.80
N HIS A 92 2.83 -3.93 9.16
CA HIS A 92 3.53 -2.63 9.12
C HIS A 92 3.49 -1.89 10.47
N GLY A 93 4.35 -0.88 10.62
CA GLY A 93 4.41 -0.03 11.82
C GLY A 93 3.48 1.18 11.76
N TYR A 94 3.43 1.98 12.84
CA TYR A 94 2.66 3.21 12.88
C TYR A 94 3.20 4.25 11.88
N GLY A 95 2.32 4.81 11.05
CA GLY A 95 2.70 5.79 10.01
C GLY A 95 3.28 5.18 8.74
N ASP A 96 3.13 3.86 8.56
CA ASP A 96 3.65 3.12 7.40
C ASP A 96 2.51 2.55 6.53
N THR A 97 2.88 1.96 5.40
CA THR A 97 2.01 1.25 4.45
C THR A 97 2.76 0.13 3.74
N CYS A 98 2.04 -0.90 3.31
CA CYS A 98 2.61 -1.98 2.53
C CYS A 98 2.96 -1.60 1.08
N THR A 99 2.58 -0.42 0.58
CA THR A 99 2.76 -0.04 -0.84
C THR A 99 3.99 0.81 -1.13
N PHE A 100 4.76 1.23 -0.12
CA PHE A 100 5.94 2.11 -0.31
C PHE A 100 7.27 1.35 -0.18
N PHE A 101 8.00 1.49 0.92
CA PHE A 101 9.31 0.85 1.09
C PHE A 101 9.22 -0.68 1.14
N PHE A 102 8.12 -1.22 1.67
CA PHE A 102 7.95 -2.67 1.78
C PHE A 102 7.84 -3.38 0.42
N GLU A 103 7.40 -2.68 -0.64
CA GLU A 103 7.27 -3.22 -2.00
C GLU A 103 8.57 -3.93 -2.45
N GLY A 104 9.73 -3.31 -2.24
CA GLY A 104 11.01 -3.89 -2.62
C GLY A 104 11.41 -5.11 -1.79
N ILE A 105 11.10 -5.08 -0.50
CA ILE A 105 11.38 -6.19 0.43
C ILE A 105 10.50 -7.40 0.04
N ALA A 106 9.21 -7.15 -0.21
CA ALA A 106 8.27 -8.18 -0.63
C ALA A 106 8.71 -8.83 -1.95
N ARG A 107 9.10 -8.04 -2.95
CA ARG A 107 9.63 -8.57 -4.21
C ARG A 107 10.89 -9.42 -4.01
N LYS A 108 11.83 -8.96 -3.19
CA LYS A 108 13.06 -9.72 -2.90
C LYS A 108 12.77 -11.07 -2.23
N LEU A 109 11.81 -11.11 -1.31
CA LEU A 109 11.35 -12.35 -0.67
C LEU A 109 10.63 -13.25 -1.68
N ALA A 110 9.77 -12.69 -2.54
CA ALA A 110 9.10 -13.44 -3.59
C ALA A 110 10.07 -14.07 -4.60
N LEU A 111 11.07 -13.32 -5.08
CA LEU A 111 12.15 -13.85 -5.92
C LEU A 111 12.99 -14.93 -5.22
N SER A 112 13.01 -14.91 -3.88
CA SER A 112 13.68 -15.94 -3.08
C SER A 112 12.80 -17.20 -2.88
N GLY A 113 11.58 -17.21 -3.42
CA GLY A 113 10.63 -18.32 -3.40
C GLY A 113 9.62 -18.28 -2.25
N TYR A 114 9.39 -17.14 -1.60
CA TYR A 114 8.40 -17.01 -0.52
C TYR A 114 7.12 -16.34 -1.03
N GLY A 115 5.96 -16.74 -0.49
CA GLY A 115 4.71 -16.01 -0.72
C GLY A 115 4.59 -14.89 0.30
N VAL A 116 4.46 -13.65 -0.14
CA VAL A 116 4.41 -12.49 0.75
C VAL A 116 3.03 -11.88 0.70
N PHE A 117 2.46 -11.58 1.87
CA PHE A 117 1.14 -10.98 2.02
C PHE A 117 1.22 -9.83 3.02
N ALA A 118 0.58 -8.72 2.69
CA ALA A 118 0.54 -7.53 3.52
C ALA A 118 -0.86 -6.91 3.46
N MET A 119 -1.27 -6.30 4.57
CA MET A 119 -2.47 -5.47 4.65
C MET A 119 -2.09 -4.09 5.17
N ASP A 120 -2.86 -3.07 4.80
CA ASP A 120 -2.85 -1.81 5.54
C ASP A 120 -3.94 -1.88 6.63
N TYR A 121 -3.63 -1.46 7.85
CA TYR A 121 -4.64 -1.44 8.92
C TYR A 121 -5.71 -0.37 8.67
N PRO A 122 -6.90 -0.45 9.31
CA PRO A 122 -7.86 0.64 9.30
C PRO A 122 -7.21 2.00 9.62
N GLY A 123 -7.40 2.98 8.75
CA GLY A 123 -6.81 4.31 8.86
C GLY A 123 -5.38 4.43 8.34
N PHE A 124 -4.80 3.39 7.74
CA PHE A 124 -3.44 3.42 7.20
C PHE A 124 -3.42 3.10 5.71
N GLY A 125 -2.31 3.50 5.05
CA GLY A 125 -2.05 3.26 3.64
C GLY A 125 -3.24 3.52 2.74
N LEU A 126 -3.84 2.46 2.19
CA LEU A 126 -4.99 2.51 1.29
C LEU A 126 -6.30 1.97 1.90
N SER A 127 -6.28 1.46 3.13
CA SER A 127 -7.47 0.99 3.84
C SER A 127 -8.37 2.13 4.30
N GLU A 128 -9.67 1.87 4.41
CA GLU A 128 -10.65 2.79 5.01
C GLU A 128 -10.33 3.13 6.47
N GLY A 129 -10.93 4.21 6.97
CA GLY A 129 -10.74 4.71 8.33
C GLY A 129 -10.04 6.07 8.37
N LEU A 130 -10.14 6.72 9.54
CA LEU A 130 -9.51 8.01 9.81
C LEU A 130 -7.98 7.87 9.85
N HIS A 131 -7.26 8.70 9.09
CA HIS A 131 -5.82 8.53 8.91
C HIS A 131 -5.05 8.55 10.24
N GLY A 132 -4.29 7.48 10.49
CA GLY A 132 -3.47 7.30 11.68
C GLY A 132 -4.24 6.97 12.97
N TYR A 133 -5.57 6.85 12.92
CA TYR A 133 -6.38 6.61 14.11
C TYR A 133 -6.53 5.12 14.41
N ILE A 134 -6.01 4.70 15.58
CA ILE A 134 -6.19 3.36 16.14
C ILE A 134 -7.12 3.49 17.34
N SER A 135 -8.36 3.01 17.21
CA SER A 135 -9.36 3.05 18.30
C SER A 135 -9.09 2.02 19.39
N SER A 136 -8.48 0.88 19.05
CA SER A 136 -8.06 -0.19 19.95
C SER A 136 -7.00 -1.05 19.27
N PHE A 137 -5.94 -1.41 20.01
CA PHE A 137 -4.94 -2.35 19.52
C PHE A 137 -5.49 -3.78 19.44
N ASP A 138 -6.42 -4.16 20.31
CA ASP A 138 -7.05 -5.47 20.25
C ASP A 138 -7.83 -5.63 18.94
N LEU A 139 -8.59 -4.61 18.55
CA LEU A 139 -9.32 -4.60 17.27
C LEU A 139 -8.39 -4.66 16.06
N LEU A 140 -7.25 -3.96 16.12
CA LEU A 140 -6.24 -4.03 15.06
C LEU A 140 -5.67 -5.44 14.94
N VAL A 141 -5.34 -6.08 16.08
CA VAL A 141 -4.84 -7.46 16.10
C VAL A 141 -5.89 -8.44 15.58
N GLU A 142 -7.16 -8.25 15.94
CA GLU A 142 -8.28 -9.04 15.40
C GLU A 142 -8.41 -8.92 13.88
N ASP A 143 -8.26 -7.72 13.30
CA ASP A 143 -8.27 -7.53 11.84
C ASP A 143 -7.12 -8.30 11.16
N VAL A 144 -5.94 -8.23 11.77
CA VAL A 144 -4.74 -8.91 11.27
C VAL A 144 -4.94 -10.42 11.29
N ILE A 145 -5.48 -10.96 12.38
CA ILE A 145 -5.82 -12.38 12.49
C ILE A 145 -6.87 -12.77 11.45
N GLU A 146 -7.94 -11.98 11.31
CA GLU A 146 -9.00 -12.23 10.32
C GLU A 146 -8.42 -12.28 8.90
N HIS A 147 -7.65 -11.26 8.50
CA HIS A 147 -7.08 -11.16 7.17
C HIS A 147 -6.14 -12.32 6.86
N TYR A 148 -5.17 -12.60 7.75
CA TYR A 148 -4.18 -13.65 7.49
C TYR A 148 -4.71 -15.07 7.65
N SER A 149 -5.82 -15.27 8.37
CA SER A 149 -6.51 -16.58 8.40
C SER A 149 -7.13 -16.95 7.04
N ASN A 150 -7.36 -15.96 6.16
CA ASN A 150 -7.90 -16.19 4.81
C ASN A 150 -6.81 -16.43 3.75
N VAL A 151 -5.53 -16.25 4.11
CA VAL A 151 -4.41 -16.54 3.21
C VAL A 151 -4.22 -18.06 3.10
N LYS A 152 -4.18 -18.57 1.87
CA LYS A 152 -4.06 -20.00 1.54
C LYS A 152 -2.75 -20.31 0.85
#